data_AF-A0A2N5CQ93-F1
#
_entry.id   AF-A0A2N5CQ93-F1
#
_cell.length_a   1.000
_cell.length_b   1.000
_cell.length_c   1.000
_cell.angle_alpha   90.00
_cell.angle_beta   90.00
_cell.angle_gamma   90.00
#
_symmetry.space_group_name_H-M   'P 1'
#
loop_
_entity.id
_entity.type
_entity.pdbx_description
1 polymer ?
#
loop_
_entity_poly.entity_id
_entity_poly.type
_entity_poly.pdbx_seq_one_letter_code
_entity_poly.pdbx_strand_id
1 'polypeptide(L)'
;MTTIGTFRRDGQDFVGRLSTLMIDASLRLTAVEKVSASAPVFRAFVGEAECGAAWRPTDPASGALLNVKLDDPTWPEPIHARLMAGEETCPLVWIRRQDERAKEQAPAPDPKSRAAPA
;
A
#
# COMPACT_ATOMS: atom_id res chain seq x y z
N MET A 1 -5.69 6.60 -9.86
CA MET A 1 -5.38 6.18 -8.47
C MET A 1 -6.42 6.79 -7.54
N THR A 2 -6.98 5.99 -6.64
CA THR A 2 -8.04 6.43 -5.72
C THR A 2 -7.53 6.37 -4.29
N THR A 3 -7.57 7.50 -3.58
CA THR A 3 -7.24 7.54 -2.15
C THR A 3 -8.43 7.01 -1.36
N ILE A 4 -8.21 5.95 -0.58
CA ILE A 4 -9.21 5.30 0.27
C ILE A 4 -8.95 5.53 1.76
N GLY A 5 -7.97 6.34 2.10
CA GLY A 5 -7.71 6.69 3.48
C GLY A 5 -6.59 7.70 3.63
N THR A 6 -6.50 8.26 4.84
CA THR A 6 -5.50 9.26 5.19
C THR A 6 -4.92 8.90 6.54
N PHE A 7 -3.60 8.79 6.60
CA PHE A 7 -2.85 8.40 7.78
C PHE A 7 -1.86 9.48 8.18
N ARG A 8 -1.35 9.37 9.41
CA ARG A 8 -0.21 10.12 9.92
C ARG A 8 0.71 9.16 10.66
N ARG A 9 1.98 9.53 10.74
CA ARG A 9 2.95 8.84 11.59
C ARG A 9 2.63 9.09 13.06
N ASP A 10 2.70 8.05 13.85
CA ASP A 10 2.51 8.06 15.30
C ASP A 10 3.66 7.27 15.94
N GLY A 11 4.80 7.95 16.14
CA GLY A 11 6.04 7.29 16.54
C GLY A 11 6.56 6.33 15.47
N GLN A 12 6.53 5.02 15.76
CA GLN A 12 6.88 3.96 14.81
C GLN A 12 5.68 3.46 14.01
N ASP A 13 4.47 3.77 14.47
CA ASP A 13 3.21 3.30 13.90
C ASP A 13 2.62 4.32 12.91
N PHE A 14 1.54 3.93 12.25
CA PHE A 14 0.69 4.86 11.50
C PHE A 14 -0.74 4.75 11.99
N VAL A 15 -1.39 5.90 12.17
CA VAL A 15 -2.80 5.98 12.54
C VAL A 15 -3.54 6.80 11.51
N GLY A 16 -4.73 6.36 11.14
CA GLY A 16 -5.49 7.02 10.11
C GLY A 16 -6.92 6.55 10.04
N ARG A 17 -7.58 6.98 8.97
CA ARG A 17 -8.97 6.62 8.69
C ARG A 17 -9.05 5.98 7.31
N LEU A 18 -9.63 4.79 7.25
CA LEU A 18 -10.03 4.13 6.02
C LEU A 18 -11.46 4.59 5.69
N SER A 19 -11.65 5.18 4.52
CA SER A 19 -12.94 5.69 4.06
C SER A 19 -13.20 5.22 2.63
N THR A 20 -14.23 4.38 2.51
CA THR A 20 -14.78 3.86 1.26
C THR A 20 -16.30 4.07 1.29
N LEU A 21 -16.99 3.71 0.20
CA LEU A 21 -18.46 3.84 0.16
C LEU A 21 -19.19 3.00 1.22
N MET A 22 -18.59 1.89 1.68
CA MET A 22 -19.24 0.94 2.59
C MET A 22 -18.62 0.91 3.99
N ILE A 23 -17.40 1.43 4.15
CA ILE A 23 -16.63 1.34 5.39
C ILE A 23 -16.02 2.69 5.69
N ASP A 24 -16.20 3.14 6.92
CA ASP A 24 -15.54 4.30 7.47
C ASP A 24 -15.03 3.97 8.88
N ALA A 25 -13.73 3.68 9.00
CA ALA A 25 -13.14 3.12 10.21
C ALA A 25 -11.77 3.73 10.53
N SER A 26 -11.49 3.88 11.83
CA SER A 26 -10.15 4.20 12.32
C SER A 26 -9.27 2.97 12.21
N LEU A 27 -8.15 3.09 11.50
CA LEU A 27 -7.21 2.01 11.25
C LEU A 27 -5.83 2.38 11.77
N ARG A 28 -5.19 1.46 12.48
CA ARG A 28 -3.82 1.59 12.96
C ARG A 28 -2.94 0.53 12.31
N LEU A 29 -1.79 0.96 11.80
CA LEU A 29 -0.69 0.09 11.38
C LEU A 29 0.34 0.07 12.50
N THR A 30 0.45 -1.05 13.20
CA THR A 30 1.40 -1.22 14.30
C THR A 30 2.63 -1.99 13.85
N ALA A 31 3.81 -1.44 14.15
CA ALA A 31 5.08 -2.05 13.80
C ALA A 31 5.24 -3.40 14.51
N VAL A 32 5.67 -4.42 13.77
CA VAL A 32 5.94 -5.75 14.31
C VAL A 32 7.36 -6.17 13.99
N GLU A 33 7.91 -7.03 14.86
CA GLU A 33 9.26 -7.55 14.67
C GLU A 33 9.32 -8.43 13.42
N LYS A 34 10.29 -8.13 12.56
CA LYS A 34 10.44 -8.81 11.27
C LYS A 34 11.07 -10.19 11.49
N VAL A 35 10.25 -11.23 11.41
CA VAL A 35 10.69 -12.63 11.56
C VAL A 35 11.30 -13.25 10.30
N SER A 36 11.08 -12.69 9.11
CA SER A 36 11.68 -13.18 7.85
C SER A 36 11.70 -12.10 6.77
N ALA A 37 12.45 -12.31 5.68
CA ALA A 37 12.55 -11.34 4.57
C ALA A 37 11.19 -10.93 3.99
N SER A 38 10.25 -11.89 3.90
CA SER A 38 8.90 -11.72 3.35
C SER A 38 7.83 -11.49 4.43
N ALA A 39 8.23 -11.48 5.71
CA ALA A 39 7.30 -11.19 6.79
C ALA A 39 6.80 -9.74 6.72
N PRO A 40 5.55 -9.50 7.15
CA PRO A 40 5.05 -8.14 7.29
C PRO A 40 5.88 -7.38 8.33
N VAL A 41 6.04 -6.08 8.11
CA VAL A 41 6.68 -5.16 9.05
C VAL A 41 5.65 -4.39 9.88
N PHE A 42 4.38 -4.41 9.46
CA PHE A 42 3.26 -3.81 10.17
C PHE A 42 2.04 -4.75 10.14
N ARG A 43 1.23 -4.70 11.19
CA ARG A 43 -0.09 -5.31 11.26
C ARG A 43 -1.16 -4.22 11.32
N ALA A 44 -2.27 -4.43 10.60
CA ALA A 44 -3.36 -3.47 10.50
C ALA A 44 -4.49 -3.86 11.46
N PHE A 45 -4.97 -2.90 12.24
CA PHE A 45 -6.03 -3.10 13.23
C PHE A 45 -7.14 -2.07 13.10
N VAL A 46 -8.38 -2.52 13.27
CA VAL A 46 -9.55 -1.68 13.54
C VAL A 46 -10.05 -2.04 14.94
N GLY A 47 -9.87 -1.13 15.89
CA GLY A 47 -10.01 -1.47 17.31
C GLY A 47 -9.01 -2.56 17.70
N GLU A 48 -9.49 -3.69 18.20
CA GLU A 48 -8.67 -4.86 18.56
C GLU A 48 -8.61 -5.92 17.45
N ALA A 49 -9.41 -5.77 16.38
CA ALA A 49 -9.49 -6.76 15.31
C ALA A 49 -8.37 -6.53 14.28
N GLU A 50 -7.57 -7.59 14.02
CA GLU A 50 -6.61 -7.58 12.94
C GLU A 50 -7.33 -7.69 11.58
N CYS A 51 -7.07 -6.75 10.68
CA CYS A 51 -7.73 -6.64 9.38
C CYS A 51 -6.74 -6.55 8.21
N GLY A 52 -5.46 -6.86 8.45
CA GLY A 52 -4.46 -6.84 7.40
C GLY A 52 -3.02 -6.70 7.88
N ALA A 53 -2.14 -6.46 6.91
CA ALA A 53 -0.71 -6.31 7.15
C ALA A 53 -0.07 -5.40 6.11
N ALA A 54 1.14 -4.93 6.40
CA ALA A 54 1.91 -4.14 5.45
C ALA A 54 3.39 -4.51 5.40
N TRP A 55 3.97 -4.28 4.22
CA TRP A 55 5.34 -4.62 3.85
C TRP A 55 6.08 -3.38 3.36
N ARG A 56 7.41 -3.42 3.45
CA ARG A 56 8.25 -2.42 2.79
C ARG A 56 8.06 -2.54 1.27
N PRO A 57 8.02 -1.41 0.53
CA PRO A 57 7.95 -1.44 -0.93
C PRO A 57 9.18 -2.13 -1.51
N THR A 58 8.96 -2.93 -2.55
CA THR A 58 10.04 -3.59 -3.30
C THR A 58 10.78 -2.60 -4.20
N ASP A 59 10.07 -1.59 -4.72
CA ASP A 59 10.60 -0.55 -5.59
C ASP A 59 10.61 0.82 -4.88
N PRO A 60 11.78 1.36 -4.53
CA PRO A 60 11.92 2.67 -3.92
C PRO A 60 11.41 3.81 -4.81
N ALA A 61 11.44 3.66 -6.13
CA ALA A 61 10.99 4.68 -7.08
C ALA A 61 9.47 4.87 -7.08
N SER A 62 8.74 3.96 -6.41
CA SER A 62 7.28 4.06 -6.28
C SER A 62 6.81 5.22 -5.39
N GLY A 63 7.69 5.80 -4.56
CA GLY A 63 7.31 6.84 -3.60
C GLY A 63 6.39 6.35 -2.46
N ALA A 64 6.14 5.04 -2.38
CA ALA A 64 5.37 4.44 -1.31
C ALA A 64 6.24 4.27 -0.06
N LEU A 65 5.65 4.48 1.11
CA LEU A 65 6.22 4.11 2.40
C LEU A 65 6.00 2.63 2.70
N LEU A 66 4.80 2.12 2.38
CA LEU A 66 4.37 0.75 2.65
C LEU A 66 3.44 0.23 1.54
N ASN A 67 3.56 -1.06 1.24
CA ASN A 67 2.53 -1.83 0.55
C ASN A 67 1.60 -2.44 1.61
N VAL A 68 0.31 -2.19 1.53
CA VAL A 68 -0.70 -2.60 2.51
C VAL A 68 -1.65 -3.61 1.86
N LYS A 69 -1.93 -4.70 2.55
CA LYS A 69 -3.03 -5.62 2.21
C LYS A 69 -4.03 -5.59 3.36
N LEU A 70 -5.25 -5.20 3.07
CA LEU A 70 -6.38 -5.27 3.98
C LEU A 70 -7.28 -6.43 3.55
N ASP A 71 -7.83 -7.14 4.53
CA ASP A 71 -8.67 -8.30 4.29
C ASP A 71 -9.78 -8.33 5.34
N ASP A 72 -11.03 -8.37 4.88
CA ASP A 72 -12.22 -8.40 5.73
C ASP A 72 -13.15 -9.50 5.22
N PRO A 73 -13.77 -10.31 6.10
CA PRO A 73 -14.68 -11.39 5.68
C PRO A 73 -15.86 -10.95 4.82
N THR A 74 -16.24 -9.67 4.87
CA THR A 74 -17.31 -9.11 4.03
C THR A 74 -16.85 -8.77 2.61
N TRP A 75 -15.55 -8.80 2.33
CA TRP A 75 -15.00 -8.50 1.02
C TRP A 75 -14.84 -9.76 0.17
N PRO A 76 -15.16 -9.69 -1.13
CA PRO A 76 -14.96 -10.83 -2.03
C PRO A 76 -13.48 -11.09 -2.33
N GLU A 77 -12.62 -10.08 -2.16
CA GLU A 77 -11.17 -10.19 -2.30
C GLU A 77 -10.44 -9.18 -1.41
N PRO A 78 -9.18 -9.46 -1.01
CA PRO A 78 -8.36 -8.51 -0.25
C PRO A 78 -8.12 -7.21 -1.04
N ILE A 79 -8.08 -6.08 -0.32
CA ILE A 79 -7.74 -4.77 -0.88
C ILE A 79 -6.23 -4.54 -0.79
N HIS A 80 -5.61 -4.29 -1.93
CA HIS A 80 -4.20 -3.90 -2.02
C HIS A 80 -4.07 -2.39 -2.16
N ALA A 81 -3.28 -1.76 -1.29
CA ALA A 81 -3.06 -0.32 -1.30
C ALA A 81 -1.60 0.04 -1.05
N ARG A 82 -1.24 1.28 -1.35
CA ARG A 82 0.06 1.87 -1.00
C ARG A 82 -0.15 3.04 -0.07
N LEU A 83 0.56 3.02 1.04
CA LEU A 83 0.68 4.19 1.88
C LEU A 83 1.78 5.08 1.29
N MET A 84 1.40 6.24 0.76
CA MET A 84 2.34 7.14 0.09
C MET A 84 2.96 8.12 1.08
N ALA A 85 4.19 8.55 0.80
CA ALA A 85 4.78 9.67 1.50
C ALA A 85 4.07 10.97 1.10
N GLY A 86 3.79 11.82 2.08
CA GLY A 86 3.25 13.16 1.87
C GLY A 86 3.74 14.10 2.97
N GLU A 87 3.57 15.41 2.78
CA GLU A 87 4.12 16.43 3.67
C GLU A 87 3.45 16.44 5.05
N GLU A 88 2.12 16.54 5.10
CA GLU A 88 1.37 16.58 6.37
C GLU A 88 0.59 15.29 6.67
N THR A 89 0.26 14.53 5.62
CA THR A 89 -0.50 13.29 5.71
C THR A 89 0.04 12.26 4.73
N CYS A 90 -0.13 10.99 5.08
CA CYS A 90 0.25 9.84 4.27
C CYS A 90 -1.02 9.26 3.65
N PRO A 91 -1.32 9.53 2.36
CA PRO A 91 -2.53 9.00 1.73
C PRO A 91 -2.38 7.51 1.46
N LEU A 92 -3.45 6.75 1.73
CA LEU A 92 -3.57 5.34 1.40
C LEU A 92 -4.27 5.21 0.05
N VAL A 93 -3.50 4.84 -0.96
CA VAL A 93 -3.96 4.79 -2.36
C VAL A 93 -4.26 3.35 -2.76
N TRP A 94 -5.50 3.10 -3.18
CA TRP A 94 -5.93 1.79 -3.66
C TRP A 94 -5.29 1.44 -5.00
N ILE A 95 -4.85 0.19 -5.13
CA ILE A 95 -4.32 -0.41 -6.37
C ILE A 95 -5.36 -1.41 -6.87
N ARG A 96 -5.85 -1.21 -8.10
CA ARG A 96 -6.77 -2.17 -8.72
C ARG A 96 -5.98 -3.23 -9.46
N ARG A 97 -6.48 -4.47 -9.45
CA ARG A 97 -5.94 -5.59 -10.24
C ARG A 97 -5.80 -5.28 -11.73
N GLN A 98 -6.68 -4.45 -12.29
CA GLN A 98 -6.58 -4.04 -13.70
C GLN A 98 -5.34 -3.16 -13.95
N ASP A 99 -4.95 -2.32 -13.00
CA ASP A 99 -3.77 -1.46 -13.12
C ASP A 99 -2.49 -2.29 -13.13
N GLU A 100 -2.44 -3.37 -12.33
CA GLU A 100 -1.29 -4.29 -12.32
C GLU A 100 -1.17 -5.10 -13.62
N ARG A 101 -2.29 -5.64 -14.12
CA ARG A 101 -2.29 -6.34 -15.42
C ARG A 101 -1.88 -5.44 -16.58
N ALA A 102 -2.35 -4.19 -16.62
CA ALA A 102 -1.98 -3.24 -17.66
C ALA A 102 -0.47 -2.94 -17.66
N LYS A 103 0.15 -2.89 -16.47
CA LYS A 103 1.60 -2.66 -16.34
C LYS A 103 2.42 -3.88 -16.77
N GLU A 104 1.95 -5.09 -16.48
CA GLU A 104 2.59 -6.35 -16.89
C GLU A 104 2.45 -6.61 -18.41
N GLN A 105 1.38 -6.11 -19.04
CA GLN A 105 1.11 -6.26 -20.47
C GLN A 105 1.73 -5.16 -21.33
N ALA A 106 2.40 -4.16 -20.73
CA ALA A 106 3.10 -3.15 -21.49
C ALA A 106 4.27 -3.79 -22.26
N PRO A 107 4.38 -3.60 -23.59
CA PRO A 107 5.50 -4.13 -24.35
C PRO A 107 6.80 -3.56 -23.79
N ALA A 108 7.82 -4.42 -23.63
CA ALA A 108 9.14 -4.00 -23.19
C ALA A 108 9.63 -2.85 -24.10
N PRO A 109 10.24 -1.79 -23.55
CA PRO A 109 10.75 -0.70 -24.36
C PRO A 109 11.72 -1.25 -25.41
N ASP A 110 11.53 -0.84 -26.67
CA ASP A 110 12.29 -1.33 -27.80
C ASP A 110 13.81 -1.21 -27.54
N PRO A 111 14.60 -2.29 -27.70
CA PRO A 111 16.04 -2.26 -27.45
C PRO A 111 16.81 -1.30 -28.39
N LYS A 112 16.15 -0.74 -29.41
CA LYS A 112 16.74 0.18 -30.39
C LYS A 112 16.75 1.66 -29.98
N SER A 113 16.14 2.03 -28.86
CA SER A 113 16.17 3.44 -28.38
C SER A 113 17.39 3.78 -27.53
N ARG A 114 18.28 2.81 -27.20
CA ARG A 114 19.44 3.01 -26.30
C ARG A 114 20.79 3.12 -27.02
N ALA A 115 20.81 3.64 -28.25
CA ALA A 115 22.07 3.92 -28.95
C ALA A 115 21.96 5.16 -29.84
N ALA A 116 22.43 6.30 -29.36
CA ALA A 116 23.35 7.21 -30.06
C ALA A 116 23.63 8.46 -29.20
N PRO A 117 24.83 8.59 -28.60
CA PRO A 117 25.48 9.88 -28.48
C PRO A 117 26.23 10.18 -29.79
N ALA A 118 25.98 11.35 -30.37
CA ALA A 118 26.87 12.01 -31.31
C ALA A 118 27.43 13.25 -30.61
#